data_AF-A0AAP7A0G4-F1
#
_entry.id   AF-A0AAP7A0G4-F1
#
_cell.length_a   1.000
_cell.length_b   1.000
_cell.length_c   1.000
_cell.angle_alpha   90.00
_cell.angle_beta   90.00
_cell.angle_gamma   90.00
#
_symmetry.space_group_name_H-M   'P 1'
#
loop_
_entity.id
_entity.type
_entity.pdbx_description
1 polymer ?
#
loop_
_entity_poly.entity_id
_entity_poly.type
_entity_poly.pdbx_seq_one_letter_code
_entity_poly.pdbx_strand_id
1 'polypeptide(L)'
;MLLSIIQQEALEQARKHGGRLIRWSGGCWTFQGAAIIEGDSGSKAIPEWHCTTNTIFALMRRGYILMEDWKSCTLVESLPSLKSINMRDMLEHRHLNS
;
A
#
# COMPACT_ATOMS: atom_id res chain seq x y z
N MET A 1 7.33 16.75 -8.47
CA MET A 1 5.86 16.74 -8.37
C MET A 1 5.47 16.70 -6.91
N LEU A 2 4.58 17.58 -6.46
CA LEU A 2 4.07 17.59 -5.09
C LEU A 2 3.09 16.43 -4.87
N LEU A 3 3.13 15.79 -3.71
CA LEU A 3 2.11 14.81 -3.29
C LEU A 3 0.86 15.55 -2.83
N SER A 4 -0.32 14.98 -3.08
CA SER A 4 -1.53 15.47 -2.40
C SER A 4 -1.46 15.14 -0.90
N ILE A 5 -2.25 15.83 -0.08
CA ILE A 5 -2.31 15.59 1.37
C ILE A 5 -2.60 14.11 1.67
N ILE A 6 -3.59 13.52 0.99
CA ILE A 6 -3.96 12.10 1.17
C ILE A 6 -2.83 11.15 0.74
N GLN A 7 -2.05 11.50 -0.29
CA GLN A 7 -0.90 10.70 -0.70
C GLN A 7 0.21 10.75 0.35
N GLN A 8 0.48 11.94 0.88
CA GLN A 8 1.47 12.15 1.94
C GLN A 8 1.07 11.38 3.21
N GLU A 9 -0.19 11.52 3.62
CA GLU A 9 -0.75 10.84 4.79
C GLU A 9 -0.70 9.32 4.64
N ALA A 10 -1.01 8.77 3.45
CA ALA A 10 -0.90 7.34 3.20
C ALA A 10 0.54 6.81 3.38
N LEU A 11 1.54 7.58 2.95
CA LEU A 11 2.94 7.22 3.20
C LEU A 11 3.29 7.29 4.70
N GLU A 12 2.80 8.30 5.41
CA GLU A 12 3.03 8.44 6.85
C GLU A 12 2.39 7.32 7.65
N GLN A 13 1.16 6.92 7.31
CA GLN A 13 0.49 5.78 7.94
C GLN A 13 1.24 4.49 7.66
N ALA A 14 1.66 4.26 6.41
CA ALA A 14 2.49 3.10 6.09
C ALA A 14 3.78 3.10 6.94
N ARG A 15 4.48 4.23 7.08
CA ARG A 15 5.72 4.34 7.88
C ARG A 15 5.49 4.00 9.34
N LYS A 16 4.45 4.59 9.95
CA LYS A 16 4.11 4.38 11.37
C LYS A 16 3.73 2.94 11.68
N HIS A 17 3.21 2.22 10.70
CA HIS A 17 2.64 0.88 10.86
C HIS A 17 3.42 -0.22 10.13
N GLY A 18 4.76 -0.17 10.19
CA GLY A 18 5.62 -1.26 9.72
C GLY A 18 5.90 -1.25 8.22
N GLY A 19 5.72 -0.12 7.55
CA GLY A 19 6.03 0.07 6.14
C GLY A 19 5.01 -0.51 5.17
N ARG A 20 3.82 -0.91 5.63
CA ARG A 20 2.86 -1.68 4.80
C ARG A 20 1.44 -1.18 4.94
N LEU A 21 0.71 -1.19 3.83
CA LEU A 21 -0.73 -1.04 3.79
C LEU A 21 -1.38 -2.31 3.23
N ILE A 22 -2.58 -2.61 3.70
CA ILE A 22 -3.40 -3.73 3.30
C ILE A 22 -4.72 -3.24 2.72
N ARG A 23 -5.26 -4.01 1.78
CA ARG A 23 -6.59 -3.79 1.24
C ARG A 23 -7.62 -4.35 2.21
N TRP A 24 -8.55 -3.50 2.62
CA TRP A 24 -9.64 -3.88 3.51
C TRP A 24 -10.89 -4.34 2.72
N SER A 25 -11.77 -5.08 3.39
CA SER A 25 -13.03 -5.60 2.84
C SER A 25 -14.01 -4.46 2.54
N GLY A 26 -13.89 -3.88 1.36
CA GLY A 26 -14.61 -2.66 0.96
C GLY A 26 -13.92 -1.90 -0.17
N GLY A 27 -12.69 -2.27 -0.55
CA GLY A 27 -11.97 -1.68 -1.68
C GLY A 27 -11.12 -0.46 -1.33
N CYS A 28 -11.09 -0.09 -0.04
CA CYS A 28 -10.14 0.87 0.51
C CYS A 28 -8.89 0.18 1.06
N TRP A 29 -7.88 0.98 1.37
CA TRP A 29 -6.58 0.55 1.87
C TRP A 29 -6.34 1.17 3.24
N THR A 30 -5.76 0.40 4.15
CA THR A 30 -5.51 0.80 5.54
C THR A 30 -4.22 0.14 6.04
N PHE A 31 -3.77 0.46 7.24
CA PHE A 31 -2.64 -0.22 7.87
C PHE A 31 -3.10 -1.46 8.67
N GLN A 32 -2.16 -2.36 8.96
CA GLN A 32 -2.47 -3.53 9.76
C GLN A 32 -2.76 -3.15 11.22
N GLY A 33 -3.88 -3.64 11.76
CA GLY A 33 -4.29 -3.36 13.13
C GLY A 33 -5.11 -2.07 13.29
N ALA A 34 -5.51 -1.42 12.18
CA ALA A 34 -6.44 -0.30 12.22
C ALA A 34 -7.72 -0.69 12.96
N ALA A 35 -8.09 0.10 13.96
CA ALA A 35 -9.33 -0.10 14.70
C ALA A 35 -10.52 -0.04 13.74
N ILE A 36 -11.50 -0.92 13.93
CA ILE A 36 -12.72 -0.90 13.14
C ILE A 36 -13.75 -0.06 13.88
N ILE A 37 -14.18 1.03 13.26
CA ILE A 37 -15.26 1.88 13.75
C ILE A 37 -16.55 1.29 13.21
N GLU A 38 -17.33 0.67 14.11
CA GLU A 38 -18.71 0.28 13.79
C GLU A 38 -19.53 1.56 13.62
N GLY A 39 -20.21 1.70 12.49
CA GLY A 39 -21.14 2.81 12.33
C GLY A 39 -22.50 2.46 12.96
N ASP A 40 -23.27 3.49 13.32
CA ASP A 40 -24.61 3.31 13.87
C ASP A 40 -25.49 2.46 12.94
N SER A 41 -26.39 1.68 13.56
CA SER A 41 -27.33 0.71 12.98
C SER A 41 -27.53 0.82 11.46
N GLY A 42 -26.85 -0.06 10.71
CA GLY A 42 -26.95 -0.20 9.25
C GLY A 42 -25.75 0.29 8.45
N SER A 43 -24.81 0.99 9.11
CA SER A 43 -23.56 1.44 8.50
C SER A 43 -22.57 0.28 8.35
N LYS A 44 -21.88 0.20 7.21
CA LYS A 44 -20.73 -0.71 7.09
C LYS A 44 -19.64 -0.22 8.03
N ALA A 45 -19.14 -1.11 8.87
CA ALA A 45 -17.96 -0.84 9.68
C ALA A 45 -16.84 -0.33 8.78
N ILE A 46 -16.00 0.61 9.23
CA ILE A 46 -14.87 1.11 8.44
C ILE A 46 -13.61 1.18 9.30
N PRO A 47 -12.41 0.99 8.72
CA PRO A 47 -11.18 1.23 9.46
C PRO A 47 -11.09 2.69 9.89
N GLU A 48 -10.51 2.92 11.07
CA GLU A 48 -10.28 4.25 11.67
C GLU A 48 -9.54 5.20 10.74
N TRP A 49 -8.71 4.64 9.87
CA TRP A 49 -8.07 5.33 8.78
C TRP A 49 -8.12 4.49 7.52
N HIS A 50 -8.39 5.12 6.39
CA HIS A 50 -8.32 4.45 5.10
C HIS A 50 -8.05 5.44 3.96
N CYS A 51 -7.55 4.93 2.85
CA CYS A 51 -7.42 5.66 1.60
C CYS A 51 -7.95 4.84 0.41
N THR A 52 -8.07 5.49 -0.75
CA THR A 52 -8.62 4.85 -1.95
C THR A 52 -7.56 4.05 -2.70
N THR A 53 -7.99 3.08 -3.50
CA THR A 53 -7.11 2.38 -4.45
C THR A 53 -6.42 3.34 -5.43
N ASN A 54 -7.06 4.45 -5.80
CA ASN A 54 -6.45 5.46 -6.67
C ASN A 54 -5.23 6.15 -6.00
N THR A 55 -5.29 6.37 -4.69
CA THR A 55 -4.15 6.89 -3.92
C THR A 55 -2.97 5.93 -4.01
N ILE A 56 -3.21 4.63 -3.80
CA ILE A 56 -2.20 3.58 -3.90
C ILE A 56 -1.60 3.54 -5.31
N PHE A 57 -2.42 3.51 -6.37
CA PHE A 57 -1.90 3.51 -7.73
C PHE A 57 -1.10 4.77 -8.08
N ALA A 58 -1.49 5.93 -7.57
CA ALA A 58 -0.72 7.15 -7.79
C ALA A 58 0.65 7.10 -7.11
N LEU A 59 0.73 6.55 -5.90
CA LEU A 59 1.99 6.37 -5.17
C LEU A 59 2.88 5.29 -5.82
N MET A 60 2.28 4.20 -6.30
CA MET A 60 2.97 3.13 -7.02
C MET A 60 3.61 3.64 -8.31
N ARG A 61 2.85 4.37 -9.14
CA ARG A 61 3.36 4.97 -10.38
C ARG A 61 4.50 5.98 -10.14
N ARG A 62 4.58 6.53 -8.93
CA ARG A 62 5.63 7.47 -8.51
C ARG A 62 6.80 6.79 -7.79
N GLY A 63 6.76 5.47 -7.60
CA GLY A 63 7.86 4.69 -7.01
C GLY A 63 7.98 4.80 -5.48
N TYR A 64 6.95 5.28 -4.77
CA TYR A 64 7.00 5.34 -3.30
C TYR A 64 6.60 4.02 -2.64
N ILE A 65 5.75 3.25 -3.31
CA ILE A 65 5.25 1.96 -2.80
C ILE A 65 5.36 0.89 -3.89
N LEU A 66 5.63 -0.33 -3.47
CA LEU A 66 5.61 -1.53 -4.27
C LEU A 66 4.32 -2.28 -3.96
N MET A 67 3.56 -2.61 -5.00
CA MET A 67 2.40 -3.50 -4.86
C MET A 67 2.90 -4.94 -4.82
N GLU A 68 2.71 -5.63 -3.70
CA GLU A 68 3.12 -7.04 -3.55
C GLU A 68 2.10 -7.94 -4.24
N ASP A 69 0.84 -7.70 -3.94
CA ASP A 69 -0.32 -8.35 -4.52
C ASP A 69 -1.52 -7.39 -4.52
N TRP A 70 -2.68 -7.87 -4.97
CA TRP A 70 -3.90 -7.06 -4.93
C TRP A 70 -4.46 -6.85 -3.52
N LYS A 71 -3.80 -7.38 -2.48
CA LYS A 71 -4.20 -7.31 -1.08
C LYS A 71 -3.29 -6.41 -0.24
N SER A 72 -2.13 -6.02 -0.75
CA SER A 72 -1.12 -5.32 0.03
C SER A 72 -0.05 -4.59 -0.79
N CYS A 73 0.55 -3.58 -0.16
CA CYS A 73 1.66 -2.83 -0.72
C CYS A 73 2.61 -2.38 0.38
N THR A 74 3.88 -2.25 0.03
CA THR A 74 4.98 -1.96 0.94
C THR A 74 5.70 -0.70 0.50
N LEU A 75 6.11 0.15 1.45
CA LEU A 75 6.94 1.31 1.18
C LEU A 75 8.29 0.86 0.62
N VAL A 76 8.74 1.50 -0.45
CA VAL A 76 10.04 1.17 -1.07
C VAL A 76 11.20 1.41 -0.11
N GLU A 77 11.14 2.45 0.71
CA GLU A 77 12.13 2.75 1.75
C GLU A 77 12.19 1.72 2.88
N SER A 78 11.11 0.95 3.09
CA SER A 78 11.03 -0.10 4.11
C SER A 78 11.53 -1.45 3.60
N LEU A 79 11.82 -1.57 2.30
CA LEU A 79 12.44 -2.76 1.75
C LEU A 79 13.91 -2.78 2.20
N PRO A 80 14.42 -3.93 2.71
CA PRO A 80 15.84 -4.08 2.98
C PRO A 80 16.61 -3.72 1.71
N SER A 81 17.59 -2.81 1.84
CA SER A 81 18.14 -2.01 0.73
C SER A 81 18.21 -2.79 -0.58
N LEU A 82 17.51 -2.31 -1.61
CA LEU A 82 17.59 -2.77 -3.00
C LEU A 82 19.00 -2.64 -3.62
N LYS A 83 20.08 -2.49 -2.82
CA LYS A 83 21.46 -2.59 -3.30
C LYS A 83 21.85 -4.01 -3.72
N SER A 84 21.05 -5.04 -3.42
CA SER A 84 21.36 -6.43 -3.81
C SER A 84 20.40 -7.07 -4.81
N ILE A 85 19.30 -6.42 -5.21
CA ILE A 85 18.32 -7.04 -6.12
C ILE A 85 18.20 -6.18 -7.37
N ASN A 86 18.90 -6.61 -8.41
CA ASN A 86 18.83 -6.06 -9.74
C ASN A 86 17.39 -6.26 -10.26
N MET A 87 16.62 -5.17 -10.36
CA MET A 87 15.22 -5.21 -10.82
C MET A 87 15.04 -5.79 -12.24
N ARG A 88 16.12 -5.96 -13.01
CA ARG A 88 16.09 -6.68 -14.29
C ARG A 88 15.84 -8.18 -14.12
N ASP A 89 16.39 -8.81 -13.08
CA ASP A 89 16.30 -10.28 -12.92
C ASP A 89 14.87 -10.73 -12.58
N MET A 90 14.09 -9.90 -11.86
CA MET A 90 12.70 -10.25 -11.53
C MET A 90 11.73 -10.16 -12.72
N LEU A 91 12.03 -9.32 -13.72
CA LEU A 91 11.19 -9.21 -14.92
C LEU A 91 11.53 -10.30 -15.94
N GLU A 92 12.78 -10.77 -15.98
CA GLU A 92 13.20 -11.83 -16.91
C GLU A 92 12.81 -13.25 -16.45
N HIS A 93 12.68 -13.49 -15.14
CA HIS A 93 12.28 -14.81 -14.63
C HIS A 93 10.81 -15.20 -14.85
N ARG A 94 9.95 -14.28 -15.34
CA ARG A 94 8.58 -14.65 -15.78
C ARG A 94 8.51 -15.20 -17.20
N HIS A 95 9.61 -15.21 -17.96
CA HIS A 95 9.63 -15.67 -19.36
C HIS A 95 10.31 -17.02 -19.62
N LEU A 96 10.77 -17.75 -18.59
CA LEU A 96 11.50 -19.01 -18.78
C LEU A 96 10.80 -20.28 -18.29
N ASN A 97 9.51 -20.21 -17.93
CA ASN A 97 8.69 -21.39 -17.62
C ASN A 97 7.46 -21.51 -18.53
N SER A 98 7.68 -21.48 -19.85
CA SER A 98 6.73 -22.00 -20.85
C SER A 98 7.46 -22.81 -21.89
#